data_AF-A0A957PNS4-F1
#
_entry.id   AF-A0A957PNS4-F1
#
_cell.length_a   1.000
_cell.length_b   1.000
_cell.length_c   1.000
_cell.angle_alpha   90.00
_cell.angle_beta   90.00
_cell.angle_gamma   90.00
#
_symmetry.space_group_name_H-M   'P 1'
#
loop_
_entity.id
_entity.type
_entity.pdbx_description
1 polymer ?
#
loop_
_entity_poly.entity_id
_entity_poly.type
_entity_poly.pdbx_seq_one_letter_code
_entity_poly.pdbx_strand_id
1 'polypeptide(L)'
;MAFKREHVEKWLATQFPGERLVSMVATGVWSTSYTGAQLDAPKADRLLELRRSLGLNDELRVGAGYATTFYALTESQIILGTRSDFLNRPKDLLYAAPIDGFMLHWFDDTDGPNRSRYFITEFGDGKWRSDRTGLTALGNPIKGSTANEFIQALGSHATQVLNP
;
A
#
# COMPACT_ATOMS: atom_id res chain seq x y z
N MET A 1 -13.01 -5.48 7.51
CA MET A 1 -13.78 -5.18 6.28
C MET A 1 -12.97 -4.13 5.51
N ALA A 2 -12.69 -4.33 4.23
CA ALA A 2 -11.90 -3.38 3.44
C ALA A 2 -12.61 -2.01 3.35
N PHE A 3 -11.86 -0.94 3.08
CA PHE A 3 -12.45 0.36 2.76
C PHE A 3 -13.44 0.18 1.62
N LYS A 4 -14.66 0.71 1.78
CA LYS A 4 -15.58 0.77 0.65
C LYS A 4 -15.11 1.84 -0.31
N ARG A 5 -15.09 1.53 -1.60
CA ARG A 5 -14.72 2.45 -2.68
C ARG A 5 -15.48 3.78 -2.58
N GLU A 6 -16.79 3.72 -2.36
CA GLU A 6 -17.67 4.88 -2.19
C GLU A 6 -17.21 5.87 -1.09
N HIS A 7 -16.59 5.37 -0.02
CA HIS A 7 -16.08 6.22 1.06
C HIS A 7 -14.80 6.94 0.63
N VAL A 8 -13.94 6.27 -0.13
CA VAL A 8 -12.70 6.86 -0.68
C VAL A 8 -13.05 7.89 -1.74
N GLU A 9 -13.98 7.59 -2.65
CA GLU A 9 -14.44 8.54 -3.66
C GLU A 9 -15.02 9.81 -3.04
N LYS A 10 -15.88 9.68 -2.01
CA LYS A 10 -16.44 10.85 -1.32
C LYS A 10 -15.36 11.68 -0.61
N TRP A 11 -14.41 11.01 0.03
CA TRP A 11 -13.30 11.68 0.70
C TRP A 11 -12.39 12.39 -0.30
N LEU A 12 -12.05 11.71 -1.41
CA LEU A 12 -11.23 12.25 -2.50
C LEU A 12 -11.89 13.50 -3.11
N ALA A 13 -13.19 13.45 -3.40
CA ALA A 13 -13.93 14.60 -3.93
C ALA A 13 -13.91 15.82 -3.00
N THR A 14 -13.72 15.60 -1.69
CA THR A 14 -13.61 16.68 -0.70
C THR A 14 -12.18 17.22 -0.59
N GLN A 15 -11.17 16.34 -0.59
CA GLN A 15 -9.77 16.72 -0.36
C GLN A 15 -9.05 17.17 -1.64
N PHE A 16 -9.41 16.58 -2.77
CA PHE A 16 -8.82 16.83 -4.09
C PHE A 16 -9.93 17.06 -5.12
N PRO A 17 -10.59 18.24 -5.09
CA PRO A 17 -11.66 18.54 -6.04
C PRO A 17 -11.16 18.46 -7.48
N GLY A 18 -11.83 17.67 -8.31
CA GLY A 18 -11.45 17.45 -9.71
C GLY A 18 -10.76 16.12 -9.97
N GLU A 19 -10.23 15.46 -8.94
CA GLU A 19 -9.67 14.12 -9.08
C GLU A 19 -10.77 13.05 -9.13
N ARG A 20 -10.53 12.02 -9.95
CA ARG A 20 -11.38 10.84 -10.04
C ARG A 20 -10.61 9.61 -9.61
N LEU A 21 -11.24 8.77 -8.79
CA LEU A 21 -10.64 7.53 -8.35
C LEU A 21 -10.61 6.53 -9.50
N VAL A 22 -9.42 6.13 -9.93
CA VAL A 22 -9.20 5.07 -10.92
C VAL A 22 -9.24 3.72 -10.21
N SER A 23 -8.38 3.52 -9.22
CA SER A 23 -8.36 2.32 -8.40
C SER A 23 -7.86 2.62 -6.99
N MET A 24 -8.03 1.67 -6.07
CA MET A 24 -7.53 1.80 -4.72
C MET A 24 -7.16 0.45 -4.13
N VAL A 25 -6.25 0.46 -3.17
CA VAL A 25 -5.95 -0.71 -2.35
C VAL A 25 -5.86 -0.33 -0.87
N ALA A 26 -6.50 -1.13 -0.04
CA ALA A 26 -6.35 -1.02 1.41
C ALA A 26 -5.08 -1.76 1.84
N THR A 27 -4.27 -1.11 2.66
CA THR A 27 -3.05 -1.66 3.22
C THR A 27 -3.17 -1.76 4.73
N GLY A 28 -2.57 -2.80 5.31
CA GLY A 28 -2.58 -3.00 6.76
C GLY A 28 -3.65 -3.93 7.33
N VAL A 29 -4.52 -4.53 6.49
CA VAL A 29 -5.44 -5.57 6.97
C VAL A 29 -4.69 -6.90 7.02
N TRP A 30 -4.52 -7.44 8.23
CA TRP A 30 -3.70 -8.61 8.61
C TRP A 30 -2.20 -8.37 8.75
N SER A 31 -1.75 -7.13 8.79
CA SER A 31 -0.40 -6.87 9.25
C SER A 31 -0.36 -6.88 10.78
N THR A 32 0.18 -7.95 11.36
CA THR A 32 0.87 -7.82 12.66
C THR A 32 1.89 -6.69 12.50
N SER A 33 1.55 -5.51 13.00
CA SER A 33 2.48 -4.40 13.21
C SER A 33 2.34 -4.01 14.66
N TYR A 34 3.13 -4.66 15.50
CA TYR A 34 3.46 -4.11 16.80
C TYR A 34 4.76 -3.31 16.61
N THR A 35 4.64 -1.99 16.75
CA THR A 35 5.61 -1.13 17.43
C THR A 35 7.10 -1.39 17.17
N GLY A 36 7.76 -0.56 16.35
CA GLY A 36 9.16 -0.12 16.54
C GLY A 36 10.30 -1.15 16.77
N ALA A 37 10.04 -2.46 16.69
CA ALA A 37 10.97 -3.52 16.98
C ALA A 37 11.00 -4.48 15.79
N GLN A 38 12.21 -4.93 15.44
CA GLN A 38 12.47 -5.87 14.36
C GLN A 38 11.46 -7.02 14.33
N LEU A 39 10.88 -7.19 13.14
CA LEU A 39 9.99 -8.27 12.77
C LEU A 39 10.75 -9.60 12.78
N ASP A 40 10.43 -10.50 13.70
CA ASP A 40 10.56 -11.95 13.47
C ASP A 40 9.41 -12.42 12.56
N ALA A 41 9.35 -11.84 11.35
CA ALA A 41 8.60 -12.38 10.24
C ALA A 41 9.63 -12.88 9.23
N PRO A 42 9.60 -14.17 8.79
CA PRO A 42 10.58 -14.76 7.85
C PRO A 42 10.78 -14.00 6.52
N LYS A 43 10.01 -12.95 6.27
CA LYS A 43 9.96 -12.17 5.04
C LYS A 43 10.29 -10.69 5.26
N ALA A 44 10.58 -10.30 6.51
CA ALA A 44 11.19 -9.02 6.82
C ALA A 44 12.55 -8.87 6.14
N ASP A 45 13.29 -9.96 6.00
CA ASP A 45 14.59 -9.98 5.33
C ASP A 45 14.48 -9.64 3.84
N ARG A 46 13.52 -10.22 3.12
CA ARG A 46 13.30 -9.89 1.68
C ARG A 46 12.90 -8.43 1.48
N LEU A 47 12.03 -7.91 2.34
CA LEU A 47 11.63 -6.50 2.30
C LEU A 47 12.84 -5.58 2.60
N LEU A 48 13.68 -5.98 3.56
CA LEU A 48 14.89 -5.27 3.94
C LEU A 48 15.95 -5.29 2.82
N GLU A 49 16.13 -6.44 2.16
CA GLU A 49 17.00 -6.60 0.99
C GLU A 49 16.55 -5.70 -0.15
N LEU A 50 15.26 -5.73 -0.50
CA LEU A 50 14.70 -4.88 -1.55
C LEU A 50 14.88 -3.39 -1.21
N ARG A 51 14.60 -2.99 0.03
CA ARG A 51 14.82 -1.61 0.49
C ARG A 51 16.28 -1.19 0.33
N ARG A 52 17.23 -2.06 0.68
CA ARG A 52 18.66 -1.81 0.54
C ARG A 52 19.09 -1.74 -0.93
N SER A 53 18.59 -2.64 -1.78
CA SER A 53 18.93 -2.64 -3.20
C SER A 53 18.42 -1.41 -3.95
N LEU A 54 17.31 -0.85 -3.49
CA LEU A 54 16.74 0.40 -3.99
C LEU A 54 17.44 1.66 -3.42
N GLY A 55 18.34 1.52 -2.44
CA GLY A 55 19.08 2.65 -1.87
C GLY A 55 18.20 3.65 -1.11
N LEU A 56 17.07 3.20 -0.55
CA LEU A 56 16.07 4.08 0.06
C LEU A 56 16.55 4.67 1.40
N ASN A 57 16.38 5.99 1.57
CA ASN A 57 16.74 6.70 2.79
C ASN A 57 15.62 6.61 3.84
N ASP A 58 15.89 5.97 4.98
CA ASP A 58 14.92 5.79 6.08
C ASP A 58 14.40 7.11 6.67
N GLU A 59 15.14 8.21 6.57
CA GLU A 59 14.69 9.55 7.01
C GLU A 59 13.58 10.13 6.13
N LEU A 60 13.47 9.65 4.88
CA LEU A 60 12.45 10.09 3.92
C LEU A 60 11.21 9.18 3.90
N ARG A 61 11.10 8.27 4.88
CA ARG A 61 10.00 7.32 4.96
C ARG A 61 8.69 7.99 5.40
N VAL A 62 7.65 7.81 4.61
CA VAL A 62 6.33 8.40 4.86
C VAL A 62 5.52 7.59 5.88
N GLY A 63 5.15 8.23 6.99
CA GLY A 63 4.11 7.73 7.90
C GLY A 63 4.43 6.38 8.56
N ALA A 64 5.69 6.17 8.97
CA ALA A 64 6.19 4.90 9.50
C ALA A 64 5.39 4.30 10.67
N GLY A 65 4.66 5.12 11.44
CA GLY A 65 3.83 4.68 12.57
C GLY A 65 2.42 4.22 12.21
N TYR A 66 1.93 4.46 10.99
CA TYR A 66 0.57 4.13 10.62
C TYR A 66 0.47 2.72 10.03
N ALA A 67 -0.20 1.83 10.76
CA ALA A 67 -0.41 0.45 10.34
C ALA A 67 -1.60 0.25 9.40
N THR A 68 -2.54 1.19 9.33
CA THR A 68 -3.81 1.06 8.60
C THR A 68 -3.98 2.21 7.61
N THR A 69 -3.62 1.94 6.35
CA THR A 69 -3.58 2.95 5.29
C THR A 69 -4.35 2.50 4.06
N PHE A 70 -4.48 3.38 3.08
CA PHE A 70 -4.93 3.03 1.74
C PHE A 70 -4.16 3.85 0.73
N TYR A 71 -4.02 3.27 -0.46
CA TYR A 71 -3.57 3.95 -1.66
C TYR A 71 -4.79 4.20 -2.56
N ALA A 72 -4.93 5.43 -3.02
CA ALA A 72 -5.91 5.84 -4.02
C ALA A 72 -5.14 6.34 -5.25
N LEU A 73 -5.31 5.64 -6.37
CA LEU A 73 -4.80 6.04 -7.67
C LEU A 73 -5.86 6.89 -8.37
N THR A 74 -5.46 8.07 -8.81
CA THR A 74 -6.28 8.93 -9.67
C THR A 74 -5.68 8.99 -11.07
N GLU A 75 -6.25 9.80 -11.94
CA GLU A 75 -5.72 10.00 -13.30
C GLU A 75 -4.36 10.72 -13.30
N SER A 76 -4.05 11.51 -12.26
CA SER A 76 -2.88 12.38 -12.23
C SER A 76 -1.89 12.08 -11.09
N GLN A 77 -2.34 11.40 -10.02
CA GLN A 77 -1.58 11.26 -8.79
C GLN A 77 -1.88 9.97 -8.03
N ILE A 78 -0.95 9.63 -7.14
CA ILE A 78 -1.16 8.62 -6.10
C ILE A 78 -1.34 9.32 -4.75
N ILE A 79 -2.33 8.87 -3.99
CA ILE A 79 -2.66 9.41 -2.69
C ILE A 79 -2.60 8.30 -1.64
N LEU A 80 -1.81 8.52 -0.61
CA LEU A 80 -1.74 7.69 0.58
C LEU A 80 -2.52 8.35 1.71
N GLY A 81 -3.55 7.67 2.21
CA GLY A 81 -4.34 8.12 3.36
C GLY A 81 -4.35 7.11 4.51
N THR A 82 -4.80 7.56 5.68
CA THR A 82 -5.05 6.72 6.85
C THR A 82 -6.49 6.25 6.93
N ARG A 83 -6.67 5.16 7.68
CA ARG A 83 -7.98 4.73 8.18
C ARG A 83 -8.26 5.39 9.53
N SER A 84 -9.53 5.65 9.81
CA SER A 84 -9.98 5.79 11.20
C SER A 84 -9.84 4.45 11.95
N ASP A 85 -9.40 4.50 13.21
CA ASP A 85 -9.27 3.29 14.05
C ASP A 85 -10.63 2.68 14.40
N PHE A 86 -11.68 3.51 14.45
CA PHE A 86 -13.03 3.11 14.88
C PHE A 86 -13.95 2.75 13.70
N LEU A 87 -13.67 3.26 12.50
CA LEU A 87 -14.49 3.05 11.30
C LEU A 87 -13.60 2.76 10.10
N ASN A 88 -14.03 1.85 9.21
CA ASN A 88 -13.36 1.62 7.93
C ASN A 88 -13.67 2.76 6.93
N ARG A 89 -13.22 3.97 7.27
CA ARG A 89 -13.41 5.21 6.53
C ARG A 89 -12.07 5.97 6.43
N PRO A 90 -11.83 6.65 5.30
CA PRO A 90 -10.70 7.58 5.17
C PRO A 90 -10.77 8.65 6.26
N LYS A 91 -9.62 9.01 6.81
CA LYS A 91 -9.52 10.02 7.86
C LYS A 91 -8.54 11.10 7.46
N ASP A 92 -7.25 10.78 7.45
CA ASP A 92 -6.18 11.76 7.26
C ASP A 92 -5.41 11.49 5.95
N LEU A 93 -4.95 12.55 5.30
CA LEU A 93 -3.96 12.46 4.23
C LEU A 93 -2.59 12.23 4.87
N LEU A 94 -1.89 11.17 4.47
CA LEU A 94 -0.48 11.00 4.82
C LEU A 94 0.42 11.62 3.76
N TYR A 95 0.12 11.36 2.50
CA TYR A 95 0.94 11.81 1.39
C TYR A 95 0.20 11.80 0.06
N ALA A 96 0.61 12.67 -0.84
CA ALA A 96 0.16 12.66 -2.23
C ALA A 96 1.34 13.04 -3.13
N ALA A 97 1.43 12.41 -4.30
CA ALA A 97 2.47 12.68 -5.28
C ALA A 97 1.92 12.50 -6.70
N PRO A 98 2.40 13.27 -7.68
CA PRO A 98 2.12 13.02 -9.09
C PRO A 98 2.41 11.57 -9.48
N ILE A 99 1.72 11.06 -10.49
CA ILE A 99 2.00 9.73 -11.03
C ILE A 99 3.35 9.70 -11.77
N ASP A 100 3.81 10.85 -12.25
CA ASP A 100 5.14 10.98 -12.84
C ASP A 100 6.23 10.74 -11.78
N GLY A 101 7.17 9.84 -12.09
CA GLY A 101 8.19 9.38 -11.14
C GLY A 101 7.70 8.40 -10.07
N PHE A 102 6.38 8.12 -9.98
CA PHE A 102 5.87 7.10 -9.06
C PHE A 102 6.26 5.69 -9.52
N MET A 103 6.68 4.86 -8.57
CA MET A 103 6.97 3.45 -8.79
C MET A 103 6.52 2.59 -7.61
N LEU A 104 5.91 1.46 -7.90
CA LEU A 104 5.52 0.45 -6.93
C LEU A 104 6.25 -0.86 -7.22
N HIS A 105 7.18 -1.24 -6.35
CA HIS A 105 7.77 -2.57 -6.35
C HIS A 105 6.93 -3.50 -5.48
N TRP A 106 6.59 -4.68 -5.97
CA TRP A 106 5.75 -5.60 -5.23
C TRP A 106 6.15 -7.06 -5.37
N PHE A 107 5.84 -7.86 -4.35
CA PHE A 107 6.01 -9.31 -4.36
C PHE A 107 4.97 -9.97 -3.45
N ASP A 108 4.65 -11.23 -3.72
CA ASP A 108 3.68 -11.99 -2.95
C ASP A 108 4.35 -12.93 -1.94
N ASP A 109 3.67 -13.13 -0.81
CA ASP A 109 3.90 -14.27 0.04
C ASP A 109 3.64 -15.56 -0.73
N THR A 110 4.65 -16.42 -0.83
CA THR A 110 4.51 -17.76 -1.43
C THR A 110 4.02 -18.80 -0.42
N ASP A 111 4.43 -18.66 0.84
CA ASP A 111 4.25 -19.70 1.84
C ASP A 111 3.05 -19.46 2.76
N GLY A 112 2.37 -20.57 3.10
CA GLY A 112 1.35 -20.64 4.14
C GLY A 112 -0.07 -20.25 3.70
N PRO A 113 -1.07 -20.48 4.57
CA PRO A 113 -2.47 -20.20 4.27
C PRO A 113 -2.83 -18.70 4.31
N ASN A 114 -1.99 -17.89 4.97
CA ASN A 114 -2.14 -16.45 5.10
C ASN A 114 -1.09 -15.76 4.24
N ARG A 115 -1.49 -15.29 3.06
CA ARG A 115 -0.61 -14.66 2.09
C ARG A 115 -0.94 -13.18 1.98
N SER A 116 0.08 -12.36 1.88
CA SER A 116 0.02 -10.92 1.62
C SER A 116 0.82 -10.58 0.37
N ARG A 117 0.47 -9.46 -0.26
CA ARG A 117 1.32 -8.76 -1.22
C ARG A 117 2.03 -7.64 -0.50
N TYR A 118 3.36 -7.59 -0.62
CA TYR A 118 4.19 -6.52 -0.09
C TYR A 118 4.38 -5.46 -1.15
N PHE A 119 4.48 -4.22 -0.67
CA PHE A 119 4.68 -3.03 -1.47
C PHE A 119 5.90 -2.29 -0.94
N ILE A 120 6.79 -1.87 -1.84
CA ILE A 120 7.70 -0.75 -1.65
C ILE A 120 7.36 0.29 -2.70
N THR A 121 6.88 1.42 -2.22
CA THR A 121 6.39 2.53 -3.02
C THR A 121 7.40 3.66 -2.99
N GLU A 122 7.83 4.12 -4.15
CA GLU A 122 8.62 5.33 -4.35
C GLU A 122 7.72 6.40 -4.97
N PHE A 123 7.66 7.59 -4.37
CA PHE A 123 6.75 8.65 -4.79
C PHE A 123 7.34 9.62 -5.83
N GLY A 124 8.54 9.33 -6.35
CA GLY A 124 9.22 10.16 -7.36
C GLY A 124 10.04 11.34 -6.80
N ASP A 125 9.74 11.82 -5.59
CA ASP A 125 10.46 12.91 -4.92
C ASP A 125 11.49 12.41 -3.88
N GLY A 126 11.89 11.15 -3.98
CA GLY A 126 12.77 10.47 -3.03
C GLY A 126 12.09 10.00 -1.74
N LYS A 127 10.84 10.40 -1.48
CA LYS A 127 10.05 9.81 -0.40
C LYS A 127 9.56 8.42 -0.80
N TRP A 128 9.44 7.57 0.20
CA TRP A 128 9.02 6.19 -0.01
C TRP A 128 8.20 5.67 1.15
N ARG A 129 7.53 4.53 0.92
CA ARG A 129 6.80 3.80 1.95
C ARG A 129 6.80 2.31 1.65
N SER A 130 6.74 1.49 2.69
CA SER A 130 6.49 0.06 2.56
C SER A 130 5.17 -0.30 3.24
N ASP A 131 4.34 -1.08 2.57
CA ASP A 131 3.10 -1.59 3.13
C ASP A 131 2.88 -3.05 2.70
N ARG A 132 1.76 -3.64 3.15
CA ARG A 132 1.25 -4.90 2.61
C ARG A 132 -0.27 -4.91 2.57
N THR A 133 -0.81 -5.71 1.66
CA THR A 133 -2.23 -6.00 1.57
C THR A 133 -2.45 -7.52 1.57
N GLY A 134 -3.53 -7.99 2.21
CA GLY A 134 -3.81 -9.41 2.28
C GLY A 134 -4.33 -9.98 0.95
N LEU A 135 -3.90 -11.19 0.61
CA LEU A 135 -4.36 -11.98 -0.53
C LEU A 135 -5.23 -13.17 -0.08
N THR A 136 -4.77 -13.92 0.92
CA THR A 136 -5.52 -15.05 1.50
C THR A 136 -5.53 -14.99 3.02
N ALA A 137 -6.61 -15.48 3.62
CA ALA A 137 -6.76 -15.69 5.05
C ALA A 137 -7.29 -17.12 5.29
N LEU A 138 -6.57 -17.91 6.10
CA LEU A 138 -6.87 -19.32 6.37
C LEU A 138 -7.06 -20.14 5.08
N GLY A 139 -6.22 -19.90 4.07
CA GLY A 139 -6.24 -20.57 2.78
C GLY A 139 -7.31 -20.05 1.81
N ASN A 140 -8.19 -19.15 2.26
CA ASN A 140 -9.28 -18.61 1.45
C ASN A 140 -8.92 -17.23 0.88
N PRO A 141 -9.25 -16.92 -0.37
CA PRO A 141 -9.08 -15.57 -0.92
C PRO A 141 -9.81 -14.51 -0.09
N ILE A 142 -9.17 -13.36 0.12
CA ILE A 142 -9.82 -12.23 0.79
C ILE A 142 -10.90 -11.66 -0.12
N LYS A 143 -12.17 -11.80 0.30
CA LYS A 143 -13.32 -11.27 -0.43
C LYS A 143 -13.22 -9.74 -0.57
N GLY A 144 -13.35 -9.26 -1.81
CA GLY A 144 -13.29 -7.83 -2.12
C GLY A 144 -11.87 -7.24 -2.07
N SER A 145 -10.83 -8.07 -2.14
CA SER A 145 -9.47 -7.57 -2.35
C SER A 145 -9.36 -6.92 -3.72
N THR A 146 -8.85 -5.69 -3.76
CA THR A 146 -8.59 -4.91 -4.98
C THR A 146 -7.12 -4.93 -5.37
N ALA A 147 -6.28 -5.77 -4.72
CA ALA A 147 -4.84 -5.76 -4.92
C ALA A 147 -4.42 -5.99 -6.38
N ASN A 148 -5.06 -6.93 -7.09
CA ASN A 148 -4.76 -7.18 -8.50
C ASN A 148 -5.26 -6.06 -9.42
N GLU A 149 -6.48 -5.57 -9.18
CA GLU A 149 -7.05 -4.43 -9.92
C GLU A 149 -6.14 -3.20 -9.80
N PHE A 150 -5.65 -2.92 -8.59
CA PHE A 150 -4.78 -1.79 -8.32
C PHE A 150 -3.43 -1.91 -9.04
N ILE A 151 -2.78 -3.08 -9.00
CA ILE A 151 -1.53 -3.31 -9.75
C ILE A 151 -1.76 -3.17 -11.27
N GLN A 152 -2.86 -3.72 -11.78
CA GLN A 152 -3.19 -3.60 -13.20
C GLN A 152 -3.43 -2.13 -13.61
N ALA A 153 -4.11 -1.36 -12.76
CA ALA A 153 -4.39 0.06 -13.02
C ALA A 153 -3.11 0.93 -13.00
N LEU A 154 -2.09 0.53 -12.24
CA LEU A 154 -0.79 1.21 -12.23
C LEU A 154 0.02 0.99 -13.51
N GLY A 155 -0.23 -0.09 -14.25
CA GLY A 155 0.46 -0.37 -15.52
C GLY A 155 1.98 -0.38 -15.36
N SER A 156 2.68 0.46 -16.13
CA SER A 156 4.14 0.58 -16.12
C SER A 156 4.72 1.14 -14.82
N HIS A 157 3.89 1.67 -13.92
CA HIS A 157 4.32 2.15 -12.61
C HIS A 157 4.36 1.05 -11.54
N ALA A 158 4.08 -0.20 -11.90
CA ALA A 158 4.18 -1.33 -10.99
C ALA A 158 5.12 -2.40 -11.54
N THR A 159 6.13 -2.75 -10.74
CA THR A 159 7.10 -3.80 -11.08
C THR A 159 7.01 -4.92 -10.06
N GLN A 160 6.77 -6.15 -10.53
CA GLN A 160 6.93 -7.33 -9.69
C GLN A 160 8.43 -7.59 -9.50
N VAL A 161 8.85 -7.69 -8.25
CA VAL A 161 10.23 -7.98 -7.86
C VAL A 161 10.30 -9.31 -7.12
N LEU A 162 11.51 -9.86 -6.98
CA LEU A 162 11.75 -11.09 -6.21
C LEU A 162 10.79 -12.22 -6.62
N ASN A 163 10.90 -12.67 -7.88
CA ASN A 163 10.10 -13.79 -8.38
C ASN A 163 10.17 -15.00 -7.44
N PRO A 164 9.05 -15.73 -7.27
CA PRO A 164 8.96 -16.90 -6.40
C PRO A 164 10.01 -17.98 -6.74
#